data_AF-A0A926QCL0-F1
#
_entry.id   AF-A0A926QCL0-F1
#
_cell.length_a   1.000
_cell.length_b   1.000
_cell.length_c   1.000
_cell.angle_alpha   90.00
_cell.angle_beta   90.00
_cell.angle_gamma   90.00
#
_symmetry.space_group_name_H-M   'P 1'
#
loop_
_entity.id
_entity.type
_entity.pdbx_description
1 polymer ?
#
loop_
_entity_poly.entity_id
_entity_poly.type
_entity_poly.pdbx_seq_one_letter_code
_entity_poly.pdbx_strand_id
1 'polypeptide(L)'
;MVGHEGPGIAWQHWPRSTATGLPMMHAITLVLPAEYRRKGEQYPAISFFAGEGQFAPEPVQGDASSADPFLRDLAAAIEHPALHRRRDLIDGEFALLWLTAEELAAGPTGPHADLRAAGSWIDESEGCNAWDERDPRSDVWLVPRTDPNAGIIPQEFFDSEPATAGYTNPFDAQSEIQPWAEPLLGMSHLGGTTFPVQGLPEGLTPWYLELEEIVGLNFGGDGNAQIDLESDTFDWACG
;
A
#
# COMPACT_ATOMS: atom_id res chain seq x y z
N MET A 1 -2.69 -7.01 -9.91
CA MET A 1 -4.00 -7.52 -9.48
C MET A 1 -4.41 -6.85 -8.19
N VAL A 2 -5.70 -6.77 -7.92
CA VAL A 2 -6.33 -6.25 -6.69
C VAL A 2 -7.37 -7.25 -6.18
N GLY A 3 -7.78 -7.14 -4.93
CA GLY A 3 -8.80 -7.98 -4.28
C GLY A 3 -8.24 -8.93 -3.22
N HIS A 4 -9.09 -9.83 -2.70
CA HIS A 4 -8.79 -10.66 -1.53
C HIS A 4 -7.58 -11.59 -1.66
N GLU A 5 -7.37 -12.18 -2.84
CA GLU A 5 -6.19 -13.02 -3.10
C GLU A 5 -4.97 -12.15 -3.43
N GLY A 6 -3.82 -12.48 -2.86
CA GLY A 6 -2.56 -11.73 -2.99
C GLY A 6 -1.42 -12.58 -3.56
N PRO A 7 -0.15 -12.25 -3.21
CA PRO A 7 1.01 -12.97 -3.73
C PRO A 7 1.06 -14.42 -3.24
N GLY A 8 1.75 -15.29 -3.99
CA GLY A 8 1.92 -16.72 -3.70
C GLY A 8 2.92 -17.02 -2.60
N ILE A 9 2.74 -16.43 -1.43
CA ILE A 9 3.61 -16.62 -0.26
C ILE A 9 3.05 -17.70 0.68
N ALA A 10 3.93 -18.31 1.48
CA ALA A 10 3.49 -19.16 2.58
C ALA A 10 2.58 -18.36 3.52
N TRP A 11 1.50 -18.96 4.02
CA TRP A 11 0.52 -18.24 4.84
C TRP A 11 1.14 -17.66 6.12
N GLN A 12 2.20 -18.26 6.66
CA GLN A 12 2.93 -17.75 7.82
C GLN A 12 3.57 -16.39 7.53
N HIS A 13 3.96 -16.15 6.27
CA HIS A 13 4.55 -14.91 5.80
C HIS A 13 3.51 -13.86 5.40
N TRP A 14 2.20 -14.20 5.43
CA TRP A 14 1.15 -13.23 5.13
C TRP A 14 1.21 -12.08 6.14
N PRO A 15 1.29 -10.81 5.69
CA PRO A 15 1.39 -9.68 6.60
C PRO A 15 0.24 -9.65 7.60
N ARG A 16 0.56 -9.40 8.86
CA ARG A 16 -0.40 -9.27 9.95
C ARG A 16 -0.24 -7.95 10.66
N SER A 17 -1.38 -7.44 11.11
CA SER A 17 -1.49 -6.34 12.05
C SER A 17 -0.64 -6.59 13.29
N THR A 18 0.18 -5.62 13.70
CA THR A 18 0.92 -5.71 14.96
C THR A 18 0.03 -5.48 16.18
N ALA A 19 -1.09 -4.79 16.01
CA ALA A 19 -2.06 -4.55 17.07
C ALA A 19 -3.07 -5.70 17.22
N THR A 20 -3.82 -6.02 16.16
CA THR A 20 -4.93 -6.99 16.23
C THR A 20 -4.48 -8.42 16.00
N GLY A 21 -3.34 -8.62 15.33
CA GLY A 21 -2.88 -9.94 14.87
C GLY A 21 -3.67 -10.51 13.69
N LEU A 22 -4.67 -9.78 13.17
CA LEU A 22 -5.45 -10.17 12.00
C LEU A 22 -4.59 -10.08 10.71
N PRO A 23 -4.83 -10.95 9.71
CA PRO A 23 -4.14 -10.85 8.42
C PRO A 23 -4.52 -9.54 7.72
N MET A 24 -3.53 -8.77 7.29
CA MET A 24 -3.74 -7.54 6.54
C MET A 24 -4.41 -7.83 5.20
N MET A 25 -5.31 -6.95 4.79
CA MET A 25 -5.94 -6.99 3.48
C MET A 25 -4.89 -6.75 2.39
N HIS A 26 -4.89 -7.57 1.35
CA HIS A 26 -4.11 -7.30 0.15
C HIS A 26 -4.81 -6.21 -0.68
N ALA A 27 -4.13 -5.08 -0.90
CA ALA A 27 -4.64 -3.99 -1.72
C ALA A 27 -4.28 -4.21 -3.20
N ILE A 28 -3.00 -4.34 -3.50
CA ILE A 28 -2.51 -4.48 -4.89
C ILE A 28 -1.20 -5.26 -4.97
N THR A 29 -1.07 -6.09 -6.00
CA THR A 29 0.18 -6.69 -6.45
C THR A 29 0.52 -6.18 -7.85
N LEU A 30 1.72 -5.64 -8.02
CA LEU A 30 2.15 -4.97 -9.25
C LEU A 30 3.53 -5.48 -9.70
N VAL A 31 3.63 -5.85 -10.97
CA VAL A 31 4.91 -6.12 -11.64
C VAL A 31 5.57 -4.80 -11.98
N LEU A 32 6.83 -4.64 -11.60
CA LEU A 32 7.57 -3.40 -11.74
C LEU A 32 8.41 -3.37 -13.04
N PRO A 33 8.39 -2.22 -13.76
CA PRO A 33 9.42 -1.90 -14.74
C PRO A 33 10.81 -1.92 -14.10
N ALA A 34 11.85 -2.17 -14.90
CA ALA A 34 13.21 -2.40 -14.38
C ALA A 34 13.72 -1.23 -13.53
N GLU A 35 13.43 0.00 -13.95
CA GLU A 35 13.81 1.24 -13.27
C GLU A 35 13.19 1.39 -11.87
N TYR A 36 12.02 0.77 -11.62
CA TYR A 36 11.32 0.79 -10.33
C TYR A 36 11.70 -0.37 -9.40
N ARG A 37 12.58 -1.30 -9.83
CA ARG A 37 13.04 -2.43 -8.99
C ARG A 37 14.12 -1.99 -7.99
N ARG A 38 13.77 -1.05 -7.11
CA ARG A 38 14.71 -0.32 -6.26
C ARG A 38 15.38 -1.16 -5.18
N LYS A 39 14.83 -2.33 -4.83
CA LYS A 39 15.48 -3.30 -3.92
C LYS A 39 16.25 -4.41 -4.65
N GLY A 40 16.41 -4.31 -5.98
CA GLY A 40 17.21 -5.20 -6.81
C GLY A 40 16.40 -6.05 -7.79
N GLU A 41 17.07 -6.53 -8.84
CA GLU A 41 16.45 -7.30 -9.94
C GLU A 41 15.81 -8.62 -9.50
N GLN A 42 16.22 -9.16 -8.34
CA GLN A 42 15.61 -10.35 -7.76
C GLN A 42 14.17 -10.12 -7.28
N TYR A 43 13.73 -8.85 -7.17
CA TYR A 43 12.38 -8.47 -6.78
C TYR A 43 11.63 -7.79 -7.94
N PRO A 44 11.07 -8.56 -8.89
CA PRO A 44 10.39 -8.00 -10.05
C PRO A 44 9.01 -7.38 -9.75
N ALA A 45 8.47 -7.55 -8.55
CA ALA A 45 7.14 -7.10 -8.20
C ALA A 45 7.03 -6.70 -6.71
N ILE A 46 5.98 -5.97 -6.39
CA ILE A 46 5.58 -5.60 -5.03
C ILE A 46 4.14 -6.01 -4.75
N SER A 47 3.83 -6.21 -3.48
CA SER A 47 2.47 -6.28 -2.96
C SER A 47 2.29 -5.26 -1.84
N PHE A 48 1.23 -4.48 -1.88
CA PHE A 48 0.85 -3.54 -0.84
C PHE A 48 -0.35 -4.07 -0.05
N PHE A 49 -0.30 -3.91 1.27
CA PHE A 49 -1.28 -4.39 2.21
C PHE A 49 -1.71 -3.29 3.16
N ALA A 50 -2.98 -3.30 3.55
CA ALA A 50 -3.57 -2.43 4.56
C ALA A 50 -4.06 -3.27 5.74
N GLY A 51 -3.83 -2.76 6.96
CA GLY A 51 -4.20 -3.42 8.20
C GLY A 51 -5.10 -2.54 9.06
N GLU A 52 -4.79 -2.48 10.35
CA GLU A 52 -5.53 -1.72 11.35
C GLU A 52 -5.54 -0.21 11.06
N GLY A 53 -6.58 0.45 11.58
CA GLY A 53 -6.73 1.90 11.57
C GLY A 53 -6.38 2.55 12.91
N GLN A 54 -6.76 3.82 13.05
CA GLN A 54 -6.38 4.72 14.16
C GLN A 54 -6.83 4.30 15.56
N PHE A 55 -7.78 3.36 15.69
CA PHE A 55 -8.31 2.92 16.98
C PHE A 55 -7.86 1.51 17.36
N ALA A 56 -6.71 1.09 16.85
CA ALA A 56 -6.16 -0.21 17.14
C ALA A 56 -5.98 -0.43 18.66
N PRO A 57 -6.39 -1.60 19.19
CA PRO A 57 -6.25 -1.93 20.60
C PRO A 57 -4.79 -2.24 20.97
N GLU A 58 -4.55 -2.55 22.24
CA GLU A 58 -3.25 -3.08 22.69
C GLU A 58 -2.85 -4.35 21.90
N PRO A 59 -1.56 -4.51 21.54
CA PRO A 59 -1.08 -5.63 20.75
C PRO A 59 -1.46 -7.01 21.28
N VAL A 60 -2.21 -7.76 20.48
CA VAL A 60 -2.53 -9.17 20.75
C VAL A 60 -1.28 -10.03 20.55
N GLN A 61 -0.94 -10.83 21.56
CA GLN A 61 0.21 -11.72 21.52
C GLN A 61 -0.22 -13.15 21.17
N GLY A 62 0.45 -13.75 20.18
CA GLY A 62 0.27 -15.16 19.87
C GLY A 62 0.72 -16.07 21.01
N ASP A 63 0.05 -17.21 21.18
CA ASP A 63 0.42 -18.25 22.13
C ASP A 63 0.23 -19.64 21.50
N ALA A 64 1.35 -20.30 21.20
CA ALA A 64 1.37 -21.64 20.60
C ALA A 64 0.75 -22.73 21.49
N SER A 65 0.64 -22.49 22.80
CA SER A 65 0.03 -23.40 23.78
C SER A 65 -1.45 -23.12 24.07
N SER A 66 -1.99 -22.02 23.52
CA SER A 66 -3.36 -21.59 23.76
C SER A 66 -4.38 -22.59 23.21
N ALA A 67 -5.53 -22.70 23.87
CA ALA A 67 -6.68 -23.43 23.34
C ALA A 67 -7.34 -22.69 22.17
N ASP A 68 -7.15 -21.37 22.06
CA ASP A 68 -7.68 -20.54 20.97
C ASP A 68 -6.89 -20.80 19.66
N PRO A 69 -7.55 -21.28 18.59
CA PRO A 69 -6.89 -21.46 17.29
C PRO A 69 -6.28 -20.18 16.72
N PHE A 70 -6.90 -19.01 16.93
CA PHE A 70 -6.38 -17.74 16.45
C PHE A 70 -5.03 -17.40 17.09
N LEU A 71 -4.91 -17.57 18.40
CA LEU A 71 -3.66 -17.27 19.13
C LEU A 71 -2.52 -18.22 18.76
N ARG A 72 -2.82 -19.50 18.48
CA ARG A 72 -1.80 -20.44 17.98
C ARG A 72 -1.35 -20.11 16.56
N ASP A 73 -2.29 -19.68 15.72
CA ASP A 73 -2.03 -19.26 14.35
C ASP A 73 -1.17 -18.01 14.29
N LEU A 74 -1.50 -17.02 15.13
CA LEU A 74 -0.70 -15.81 15.32
C LEU A 74 0.72 -16.12 15.81
N ALA A 75 0.88 -17.08 16.73
CA ALA A 75 2.20 -17.51 17.21
C ALA A 75 3.06 -18.20 16.13
N ALA A 76 2.42 -18.72 15.08
CA ALA A 76 3.10 -19.38 13.97
C ALA A 76 3.37 -18.43 12.79
N ALA A 77 2.81 -17.23 12.80
CA ALA A 77 3.11 -16.19 11.81
C ALA A 77 4.55 -15.71 11.97
N ILE A 78 5.21 -15.42 10.84
CA ILE A 78 6.60 -15.00 10.76
C ILE A 78 6.66 -13.87 9.74
N GLU A 79 7.32 -12.76 10.08
CA GLU A 79 7.48 -11.67 9.11
C GLU A 79 8.27 -12.13 7.91
N HIS A 80 7.75 -11.81 6.72
CA HIS A 80 8.47 -12.07 5.49
C HIS A 80 9.79 -11.27 5.47
N PRO A 81 10.94 -11.85 5.09
CA PRO A 81 12.23 -11.15 5.13
C PRO A 81 12.31 -9.89 4.25
N ALA A 82 11.45 -9.79 3.24
CA ALA A 82 11.35 -8.66 2.32
C ALA A 82 10.10 -7.78 2.57
N LEU A 83 9.48 -7.92 3.76
CA LEU A 83 8.40 -7.06 4.22
C LEU A 83 8.97 -5.75 4.77
N HIS A 84 8.37 -4.64 4.39
CA HIS A 84 8.62 -3.36 5.01
C HIS A 84 7.31 -2.79 5.54
N ARG A 85 7.24 -2.56 6.85
CA ARG A 85 6.09 -1.92 7.48
C ARG A 85 6.08 -0.43 7.20
N ARG A 86 4.87 0.13 7.21
CA ARG A 86 4.58 1.55 7.09
C ARG A 86 3.51 1.91 8.11
N ARG A 87 3.62 3.10 8.67
CA ARG A 87 2.61 3.69 9.53
C ARG A 87 2.36 5.11 9.09
N ASP A 88 1.11 5.51 9.11
CA ASP A 88 0.69 6.88 8.85
C ASP A 88 0.75 7.72 10.14
N LEU A 89 0.27 8.97 10.06
CA LEU A 89 0.22 9.92 11.17
C LEU A 89 -0.85 9.60 12.23
N ILE A 90 -1.81 8.72 11.93
CA ILE A 90 -2.88 8.29 12.84
C ILE A 90 -2.66 6.86 13.36
N ASP A 91 -1.44 6.33 13.22
CA ASP A 91 -1.01 4.99 13.62
C ASP A 91 -1.66 3.82 12.84
N GLY A 92 -2.30 4.09 11.69
CA GLY A 92 -2.76 3.06 10.77
C GLY A 92 -1.58 2.27 10.19
N GLU A 93 -1.72 0.95 10.08
CA GLU A 93 -0.61 0.06 9.68
C GLU A 93 -0.77 -0.48 8.26
N PHE A 94 0.31 -0.35 7.49
CA PHE A 94 0.40 -0.86 6.13
C PHE A 94 1.69 -1.66 5.95
N ALA A 95 1.75 -2.45 4.88
CA ALA A 95 2.97 -3.17 4.54
C ALA A 95 3.22 -3.21 3.05
N LEU A 96 4.49 -3.00 2.68
CA LEU A 96 5.01 -3.18 1.34
C LEU A 96 5.90 -4.43 1.32
N LEU A 97 5.53 -5.41 0.52
CA LEU A 97 6.25 -6.65 0.36
C LEU A 97 6.91 -6.73 -1.01
N TRP A 98 8.23 -6.92 -1.05
CA TRP A 98 8.95 -7.18 -2.29
C TRP A 98 8.93 -8.67 -2.63
N LEU A 99 8.46 -9.00 -3.83
CA LEU A 99 8.23 -10.37 -4.26
C LEU A 99 9.35 -10.88 -5.15
N THR A 100 9.81 -12.09 -4.88
CA THR A 100 10.63 -12.84 -5.84
C THR A 100 9.79 -13.29 -7.05
N ALA A 101 10.47 -13.67 -8.13
CA ALA A 101 9.79 -14.24 -9.30
C ALA A 101 9.01 -15.53 -8.99
N GLU A 102 9.47 -16.31 -8.00
CA GLU A 102 8.80 -17.54 -7.57
C GLU A 102 7.48 -17.23 -6.84
N GLU A 103 7.50 -16.30 -5.88
CA GLU A 103 6.31 -15.89 -5.13
C GLU A 103 5.26 -15.21 -6.01
N LEU A 104 5.71 -14.41 -6.97
CA LEU A 104 4.84 -13.81 -7.98
C LEU A 104 4.15 -14.89 -8.84
N ALA A 105 4.88 -15.92 -9.25
CA ALA A 105 4.37 -16.99 -10.11
C ALA A 105 3.52 -18.03 -9.36
N ALA A 106 3.74 -18.19 -8.05
CA ALA A 106 3.01 -19.14 -7.22
C ALA A 106 1.59 -18.66 -6.86
N GLY A 107 1.33 -17.36 -6.98
CA GLY A 107 0.04 -16.75 -6.67
C GLY A 107 -0.98 -16.85 -7.83
N PRO A 108 -2.20 -16.32 -7.61
CA PRO A 108 -2.63 -15.68 -6.39
C PRO A 108 -3.01 -16.69 -5.28
N THR A 109 -2.75 -16.33 -4.03
CA THR A 109 -3.19 -17.12 -2.85
C THR A 109 -3.87 -16.21 -1.84
N GLY A 110 -4.92 -16.71 -1.19
CA GLY A 110 -5.56 -16.01 -0.08
C GLY A 110 -4.78 -16.15 1.24
N PRO A 111 -5.16 -15.38 2.28
CA PRO A 111 -4.63 -15.58 3.63
C PRO A 111 -4.96 -16.99 4.15
N HIS A 112 -4.37 -17.36 5.28
CA HIS A 112 -4.81 -18.56 6.00
C HIS A 112 -6.31 -18.48 6.31
N ALA A 113 -6.97 -19.63 6.50
CA ALA A 113 -8.40 -19.66 6.78
C ALA A 113 -8.75 -18.86 8.05
N ASP A 114 -9.97 -18.31 8.11
CA ASP A 114 -10.45 -17.64 9.32
C ASP A 114 -10.65 -18.67 10.44
N LEU A 115 -9.87 -18.50 11.51
CA LEU A 115 -9.83 -19.38 12.67
C LEU A 115 -10.53 -18.78 13.89
N ARG A 116 -11.14 -17.61 13.76
CA ARG A 116 -11.88 -16.96 14.85
C ARG A 116 -13.13 -17.75 15.18
N ALA A 117 -13.47 -17.80 16.47
CA ALA A 117 -14.82 -18.17 16.87
C ALA A 117 -15.79 -17.03 16.52
N ALA A 118 -17.06 -17.36 16.25
CA ALA A 118 -18.07 -16.35 15.92
C ALA A 118 -18.15 -15.26 17.02
N GLY A 119 -17.92 -14.00 16.63
CA GLY A 119 -17.94 -12.85 17.52
C GLY A 119 -16.69 -12.64 18.37
N SER A 120 -15.61 -13.40 18.13
CA SER A 120 -14.29 -13.16 18.75
C SER A 120 -13.35 -12.45 17.79
N TRP A 121 -12.39 -11.68 18.32
CA TRP A 121 -11.34 -11.01 17.54
C TRP A 121 -11.92 -10.15 16.40
N ILE A 122 -12.95 -9.38 16.73
CA ILE A 122 -13.56 -8.41 15.82
C ILE A 122 -12.59 -7.24 15.69
N ASP A 123 -12.44 -6.75 14.47
CA ASP A 123 -11.67 -5.53 14.22
C ASP A 123 -12.49 -4.30 14.63
N GLU A 124 -12.05 -3.61 15.67
CA GLU A 124 -12.64 -2.36 16.15
C GLU A 124 -11.74 -1.15 15.85
N SER A 125 -10.68 -1.34 15.05
CA SER A 125 -9.67 -0.32 14.78
C SER A 125 -10.09 0.74 13.74
N GLU A 126 -11.25 0.57 13.11
CA GLU A 126 -11.67 1.25 11.87
C GLU A 126 -10.76 0.98 10.67
N GLY A 127 -9.88 -0.02 10.75
CA GLY A 127 -9.07 -0.51 9.64
C GLY A 127 -9.76 -1.61 8.84
N CYS A 128 -8.94 -2.36 8.10
CA CYS A 128 -9.38 -3.51 7.32
C CYS A 128 -8.52 -4.74 7.56
N ASN A 129 -9.08 -5.91 7.27
CA ASN A 129 -8.34 -7.17 7.36
C ASN A 129 -8.84 -8.16 6.29
N ALA A 130 -7.98 -9.09 5.89
CA ALA A 130 -8.28 -10.01 4.79
C ALA A 130 -9.39 -11.01 5.11
N TRP A 131 -9.74 -11.27 6.37
CA TRP A 131 -10.82 -12.21 6.69
C TRP A 131 -12.21 -11.61 6.48
N ASP A 132 -12.32 -10.31 6.74
CA ASP A 132 -13.54 -9.53 6.60
C ASP A 132 -13.66 -8.94 5.18
N GLU A 133 -12.55 -8.49 4.59
CA GLU A 133 -12.51 -7.98 3.22
C GLU A 133 -12.30 -9.10 2.19
N ARG A 134 -13.38 -9.40 1.45
CA ARG A 134 -13.45 -10.52 0.50
C ARG A 134 -13.77 -10.06 -0.92
N ASP A 135 -13.18 -8.94 -1.29
CA ASP A 135 -13.41 -8.34 -2.59
C ASP A 135 -12.99 -9.24 -3.75
N PRO A 136 -13.77 -9.24 -4.85
CA PRO A 136 -13.49 -10.05 -6.01
C PRO A 136 -12.18 -9.61 -6.67
N ARG A 137 -11.40 -10.60 -7.11
CA ARG A 137 -10.15 -10.33 -7.82
C ARG A 137 -10.40 -9.57 -9.12
N SER A 138 -9.59 -8.55 -9.35
CA SER A 138 -9.53 -7.84 -10.63
C SER A 138 -8.08 -7.68 -11.10
N ASP A 139 -7.87 -7.79 -12.40
CA ASP A 139 -6.56 -7.54 -13.01
C ASP A 139 -6.39 -6.04 -13.27
N VAL A 140 -5.18 -5.55 -13.01
CA VAL A 140 -4.77 -4.16 -13.25
C VAL A 140 -3.43 -4.19 -13.97
N TRP A 141 -3.20 -3.22 -14.85
CA TRP A 141 -2.01 -3.18 -15.70
C TRP A 141 -1.41 -1.77 -15.70
N LEU A 142 -0.08 -1.71 -15.81
CA LEU A 142 0.62 -0.47 -16.10
C LEU A 142 0.47 -0.12 -17.57
N VAL A 143 0.08 1.11 -17.84
CA VAL A 143 -0.01 1.67 -19.19
C VAL A 143 1.01 2.80 -19.31
N PRO A 144 1.86 2.82 -20.35
CA PRO A 144 2.75 3.95 -20.59
C PRO A 144 1.96 5.25 -20.70
N ARG A 145 2.47 6.30 -20.06
CA ARG A 145 1.89 7.64 -20.12
C ARG A 145 2.96 8.68 -20.43
N THR A 146 2.54 9.77 -21.07
CA THR A 146 3.39 10.95 -21.25
C THR A 146 3.20 11.85 -20.05
N ASP A 147 4.27 12.07 -19.30
CA ASP A 147 4.27 12.88 -18.10
C ASP A 147 5.59 13.67 -18.05
N PRO A 148 5.56 15.03 -18.04
CA PRO A 148 6.78 15.84 -18.04
C PRO A 148 7.60 15.67 -16.75
N ASN A 149 7.00 15.13 -15.68
CA ASN A 149 7.63 14.97 -14.38
C ASN A 149 8.18 13.55 -14.16
N ALA A 150 8.08 12.66 -15.15
CA ALA A 150 8.62 11.31 -15.05
C ALA A 150 10.12 11.32 -14.74
N GLY A 151 10.52 10.65 -13.66
CA GLY A 151 11.92 10.59 -13.21
C GLY A 151 12.41 11.83 -12.46
N ILE A 152 11.51 12.77 -12.13
CA ILE A 152 11.80 13.97 -11.34
C ILE A 152 11.24 13.77 -9.93
N ILE A 153 11.92 14.33 -8.93
CA ILE A 153 11.45 14.29 -7.53
C ILE A 153 10.13 15.07 -7.44
N PRO A 154 9.05 14.49 -6.89
CA PRO A 154 7.78 15.19 -6.73
C PRO A 154 7.92 16.36 -5.76
N GLN A 155 7.09 17.38 -5.95
CA GLN A 155 7.16 18.61 -5.17
C GLN A 155 5.76 19.08 -4.75
N GLU A 156 5.69 19.68 -3.56
CA GLU A 156 4.49 20.35 -3.07
C GLU A 156 4.15 21.60 -3.91
N PHE A 157 2.88 21.76 -4.29
CA PHE A 157 2.41 22.85 -5.16
C PHE A 157 1.81 24.01 -4.40
N PHE A 158 1.37 23.78 -3.16
CA PHE A 158 0.75 24.80 -2.32
C PHE A 158 1.74 25.59 -1.48
N ASP A 159 2.99 25.15 -1.44
CA ASP A 159 4.08 25.90 -0.83
C ASP A 159 4.56 27.04 -1.74
N SER A 160 5.02 28.13 -1.12
CA SER A 160 5.60 29.28 -1.83
C SER A 160 6.98 29.00 -2.43
N GLU A 161 7.46 27.76 -2.34
CA GLU A 161 8.77 27.38 -2.84
C GLU A 161 8.75 27.28 -4.37
N PRO A 162 9.75 27.85 -5.07
CA PRO A 162 9.83 27.73 -6.51
C PRO A 162 9.97 26.26 -6.92
N ALA A 163 9.41 25.92 -8.08
CA ALA A 163 9.59 24.59 -8.65
C ALA A 163 11.08 24.22 -8.69
N THR A 164 11.43 23.06 -8.14
CA THR A 164 12.74 22.45 -8.26
C THR A 164 13.08 22.30 -9.73
N ALA A 165 14.38 22.42 -10.06
CA ALA A 165 14.81 22.46 -11.45
C ALA A 165 14.35 21.22 -12.21
N GLY A 166 13.35 21.40 -13.09
CA GLY A 166 12.82 20.37 -13.98
C GLY A 166 11.38 19.95 -13.68
N TYR A 167 10.88 20.13 -12.45
CA TYR A 167 9.49 19.74 -12.12
C TYR A 167 8.50 20.79 -12.65
N THR A 168 7.48 20.33 -13.37
CA THR A 168 6.43 21.16 -13.97
C THR A 168 5.19 21.11 -13.09
N ASN A 169 4.77 22.26 -12.56
CA ASN A 169 3.56 22.35 -11.72
C ASN A 169 2.32 21.97 -12.57
N PRO A 170 1.46 21.03 -12.13
CA PRO A 170 0.24 20.64 -12.85
C PRO A 170 -0.86 21.69 -12.78
N PHE A 171 -0.75 22.68 -11.90
CA PHE A 171 -1.69 23.78 -11.75
C PHE A 171 -1.13 25.08 -12.33
N ASP A 172 -2.01 25.96 -12.80
CA ASP A 172 -1.64 27.30 -13.22
C ASP A 172 -1.65 28.31 -12.06
N ALA A 173 -1.41 29.59 -12.36
CA ALA A 173 -1.40 30.65 -11.35
C ALA A 173 -2.79 30.96 -10.73
N GLN A 174 -3.85 30.33 -11.23
CA GLN A 174 -5.22 30.41 -10.73
C GLN A 174 -5.63 29.13 -9.98
N SER A 175 -4.70 28.19 -9.78
CA SER A 175 -4.96 26.86 -9.22
C SER A 175 -5.89 26.00 -10.08
N GLU A 176 -5.99 26.29 -11.38
CA GLU A 176 -6.68 25.43 -12.34
C GLU A 176 -5.72 24.36 -12.86
N ILE A 177 -6.21 23.14 -13.04
CA ILE A 177 -5.43 22.06 -13.63
C ILE A 177 -5.06 22.41 -15.08
N GLN A 178 -3.80 22.23 -15.43
CA GLN A 178 -3.31 22.49 -16.78
C GLN A 178 -3.74 21.37 -17.73
N PRO A 179 -4.01 21.66 -19.03
CA PRO A 179 -4.53 20.65 -19.97
C PRO A 179 -3.67 19.41 -20.17
N TRP A 180 -2.36 19.49 -19.92
CA TRP A 180 -1.46 18.34 -20.02
C TRP A 180 -1.58 17.41 -18.80
N ALA A 181 -2.00 17.94 -17.66
CA ALA A 181 -2.12 17.25 -16.37
C ALA A 181 -3.52 16.65 -16.17
N GLU A 182 -4.56 17.21 -16.80
CA GLU A 182 -5.93 16.67 -16.78
C GLU A 182 -6.04 15.15 -16.94
N PRO A 183 -5.39 14.50 -17.93
CA PRO A 183 -5.49 13.04 -18.09
C PRO A 183 -4.72 12.23 -17.04
N LEU A 184 -3.98 12.88 -16.13
CA LEU A 184 -3.21 12.23 -15.06
C LEU A 184 -3.93 12.23 -13.72
N LEU A 185 -4.92 13.11 -13.54
CA LEU A 185 -5.64 13.31 -12.29
C LEU A 185 -6.49 12.07 -11.92
N GLY A 186 -6.46 11.68 -10.65
CA GLY A 186 -7.27 10.57 -10.11
C GLY A 186 -6.86 9.20 -10.65
N MET A 187 -5.60 9.05 -11.05
CA MET A 187 -5.05 7.79 -11.54
C MET A 187 -3.97 7.29 -10.61
N SER A 188 -4.01 6.00 -10.26
CA SER A 188 -2.86 5.36 -9.60
C SER A 188 -1.71 5.16 -10.60
N HIS A 189 -0.47 5.42 -10.17
CA HIS A 189 0.67 5.41 -11.07
C HIS A 189 2.03 5.25 -10.40
N LEU A 190 3.04 4.90 -11.22
CA LEU A 190 4.44 4.90 -10.82
C LEU A 190 5.11 6.21 -11.25
N GLY A 191 5.66 6.95 -10.27
CA GLY A 191 6.42 8.19 -10.46
C GLY A 191 5.66 9.29 -11.20
N GLY A 192 6.36 10.39 -11.51
CA GLY A 192 5.81 11.45 -12.36
C GLY A 192 5.09 12.55 -11.58
N THR A 193 4.00 13.05 -12.16
CA THR A 193 3.20 14.14 -11.58
C THR A 193 2.36 13.59 -10.44
N THR A 194 2.54 14.13 -9.23
CA THR A 194 1.73 13.78 -8.05
C THR A 194 0.50 14.67 -7.91
N PHE A 195 -0.58 14.12 -7.33
CA PHE A 195 -1.81 14.83 -6.97
C PHE A 195 -2.20 14.48 -5.53
N PRO A 196 -1.38 14.85 -4.51
CA PRO A 196 -1.74 14.57 -3.13
C PRO A 196 -3.04 15.30 -2.78
N VAL A 197 -3.96 14.60 -2.10
CA VAL A 197 -5.23 15.19 -1.69
C VAL A 197 -5.03 16.32 -0.68
N GLN A 198 -4.01 16.19 0.17
CA GLN A 198 -3.62 17.19 1.17
C GLN A 198 -2.19 17.67 0.92
N GLY A 199 -1.20 17.10 1.62
CA GLY A 199 0.21 17.48 1.51
C GLY A 199 1.08 16.33 1.01
N LEU A 200 2.18 16.68 0.35
CA LEU A 200 3.17 15.70 -0.10
C LEU A 200 4.13 15.33 1.05
N PRO A 201 4.39 14.03 1.30
CA PRO A 201 5.34 13.65 2.34
C PRO A 201 6.79 13.98 1.96
N GLU A 202 7.56 14.41 2.96
CA GLU A 202 9.00 14.65 2.80
C GLU A 202 9.76 13.35 2.53
N GLY A 203 10.76 13.41 1.63
CA GLY A 203 11.67 12.30 1.35
C GLY A 203 11.25 11.38 0.21
N LEU A 204 10.18 11.70 -0.53
CA LEU A 204 9.88 11.03 -1.79
C LEU A 204 11.03 11.18 -2.81
N THR A 205 11.25 10.11 -3.53
CA THR A 205 12.15 10.01 -4.69
C THR A 205 11.30 9.99 -5.96
N PRO A 206 11.90 9.98 -7.16
CA PRO A 206 11.13 9.76 -8.39
C PRO A 206 10.50 8.36 -8.50
N TRP A 207 10.83 7.45 -7.57
CA TRP A 207 10.51 6.02 -7.62
C TRP A 207 9.43 5.67 -6.60
N TYR A 208 8.25 6.24 -6.76
CA TYR A 208 7.12 6.01 -5.85
C TYR A 208 5.90 5.46 -6.61
N LEU A 209 4.99 4.82 -5.86
CA LEU A 209 3.65 4.48 -6.29
C LEU A 209 2.69 5.49 -5.67
N GLU A 210 1.96 6.22 -6.50
CA GLU A 210 0.75 6.93 -6.09
C GLU A 210 -0.43 5.98 -6.24
N LEU A 211 -1.16 5.74 -5.16
CA LEU A 211 -2.26 4.79 -5.11
C LEU A 211 -3.52 5.52 -4.66
N GLU A 212 -4.47 5.64 -5.58
CA GLU A 212 -5.83 6.06 -5.29
C GLU A 212 -6.55 4.96 -4.50
N GLU A 213 -7.65 5.31 -3.83
CA GLU A 213 -8.57 4.31 -3.31
C GLU A 213 -8.97 3.31 -4.41
N ILE A 214 -8.72 2.04 -4.12
CA ILE A 214 -9.11 0.90 -4.94
C ILE A 214 -9.93 -0.04 -4.07
N VAL A 215 -10.52 -1.07 -4.69
CA VAL A 215 -11.43 -2.02 -4.04
C VAL A 215 -10.90 -2.50 -2.68
N GLY A 216 -11.66 -2.22 -1.61
CA GLY A 216 -11.35 -2.57 -0.20
C GLY A 216 -10.43 -1.59 0.52
N LEU A 217 -9.61 -0.81 -0.20
CA LEU A 217 -8.71 0.19 0.36
C LEU A 217 -9.47 1.49 0.62
N ASN A 218 -9.38 1.98 1.86
CA ASN A 218 -10.05 3.19 2.31
C ASN A 218 -9.01 4.14 2.93
N PHE A 219 -8.93 5.33 2.36
CA PHE A 219 -8.13 6.47 2.77
C PHE A 219 -9.06 7.64 3.14
N GLY A 220 -10.17 7.36 3.80
CA GLY A 220 -11.11 8.38 4.28
C GLY A 220 -12.10 8.92 3.24
N GLY A 221 -12.16 8.34 2.05
CA GLY A 221 -13.05 8.72 0.96
C GLY A 221 -12.37 9.67 -0.04
N ASP A 222 -12.26 9.22 -1.29
CA ASP A 222 -11.57 9.95 -2.38
C ASP A 222 -10.11 10.30 -2.03
N GLY A 223 -9.48 9.48 -1.17
CA GLY A 223 -8.10 9.63 -0.71
C GLY A 223 -7.06 8.95 -1.60
N ASN A 224 -5.78 9.26 -1.36
CA ASN A 224 -4.66 8.58 -2.00
C ASN A 224 -3.42 8.48 -1.10
N ALA A 225 -2.52 7.58 -1.47
CA ALA A 225 -1.26 7.34 -0.77
C ALA A 225 -0.05 7.51 -1.69
N GLN A 226 1.04 8.06 -1.16
CA GLN A 226 2.34 8.10 -1.82
C GLN A 226 3.27 7.09 -1.13
N ILE A 227 3.67 6.06 -1.87
CA ILE A 227 4.44 4.92 -1.36
C ILE A 227 5.81 4.89 -2.07
N ASP A 228 6.87 5.33 -1.42
CA ASP A 228 8.21 5.33 -2.01
C ASP A 228 8.84 3.93 -2.01
N LEU A 229 9.40 3.55 -3.16
CA LEU A 229 10.01 2.24 -3.37
C LEU A 229 11.52 2.23 -3.05
N GLU A 230 12.14 3.38 -2.89
CA GLU A 230 13.57 3.58 -2.60
C GLU A 230 13.83 4.00 -1.15
N SER A 231 13.28 5.13 -0.71
CA SER A 231 13.54 5.82 0.57
C SER A 231 12.70 5.31 1.75
N ASP A 232 11.73 4.43 1.48
CA ASP A 232 10.72 3.96 2.42
C ASP A 232 9.73 5.04 2.94
N THR A 233 9.77 6.27 2.39
CA THR A 233 8.76 7.32 2.65
C THR A 233 7.35 6.82 2.33
N PHE A 234 6.39 7.14 3.20
CA PHE A 234 4.98 6.80 3.05
C PHE A 234 4.11 7.81 3.76
N ASP A 235 3.03 8.22 3.11
CA ASP A 235 1.89 8.89 3.75
C ASP A 235 0.63 8.70 2.90
N TRP A 236 -0.53 9.00 3.47
CA TRP A 236 -1.79 9.05 2.76
C TRP A 236 -2.67 10.19 3.27
N ALA A 237 -3.62 10.63 2.44
CA ALA A 237 -4.53 11.70 2.77
C ALA A 237 -5.97 11.37 2.36
N CYS A 238 -6.93 11.87 3.15
CA CYS A 238 -8.37 11.81 2.86
C CYS A 238 -8.89 13.03 2.11
N GLY A 239 -9.97 12.82 1.33
CA GLY A 239 -10.74 13.85 0.61
C GLY A 239 -11.75 14.62 1.44
#